data_AF-A0A8D8QPH4-F1
#
_entry.id   AF-A0A8D8QPH4-F1
#
_cell.length_a   1.000
_cell.length_b   1.000
_cell.length_c   1.000
_cell.angle_alpha   90.00
_cell.angle_beta   90.00
_cell.angle_gamma   90.00
#
_symmetry.space_group_name_H-M   'P 1'
#
loop_
_entity.id
_entity.type
_entity.pdbx_description
1 polymer ?
#
loop_
_entity_poly.entity_id
_entity_poly.type
_entity_poly.pdbx_seq_one_letter_code
_entity_poly.pdbx_strand_id
1 'polypeptide(L)'
;WLVVNIPGDNMTVAQTIAPYEPPAPANGTGLHRYLFLVYVQPQGRVTCDEMQDKRFNREHFSATRFAAKYHFNKGIESANFFQSEHYDWSKHVNVTEDSDEEEDIYTTRTYFSSFHG
;
A
#
# COMPACT_ATOMS: atom_id res chain seq x y z
N TRP A 1 -1.26 -3.46 3.08
CA TRP A 1 -2.05 -4.18 2.07
C TRP A 1 -1.22 -5.33 1.54
N LEU A 2 -1.71 -6.56 1.67
CA LEU A 2 -1.05 -7.77 1.17
C LEU A 2 -2.14 -8.70 0.66
N VAL A 3 -2.08 -9.03 -0.64
CA VAL A 3 -3.05 -9.87 -1.33
C VAL A 3 -2.29 -10.95 -2.06
N VAL A 4 -2.78 -12.18 -1.97
CA VAL A 4 -2.16 -13.36 -2.61
C VAL A 4 -3.22 -14.14 -3.39
N ASN A 5 -2.76 -15.08 -4.21
CA ASN A 5 -3.60 -15.99 -4.98
C ASN A 5 -4.56 -15.27 -5.95
N ILE A 6 -4.12 -14.16 -6.55
CA ILE A 6 -4.87 -13.42 -7.57
C ILE A 6 -4.84 -14.22 -8.89
N PRO A 7 -5.98 -14.69 -9.42
CA PRO A 7 -6.05 -15.32 -10.73
C PRO A 7 -6.08 -14.24 -11.81
N GLY A 8 -4.95 -14.02 -12.49
CA GLY A 8 -4.82 -12.94 -13.47
C GLY A 8 -4.91 -11.57 -12.77
N ASP A 9 -5.91 -10.78 -13.14
CA ASP A 9 -6.24 -9.47 -12.57
C ASP A 9 -7.49 -9.49 -11.68
N ASN A 10 -8.10 -10.67 -11.46
CA ASN A 10 -9.34 -10.77 -10.73
C ASN A 10 -9.15 -10.69 -9.21
N MET A 11 -9.23 -9.46 -8.70
CA MET A 11 -9.13 -9.16 -7.27
C MET A 11 -10.30 -9.70 -6.42
N THR A 12 -11.46 -9.99 -7.01
CA THR A 12 -12.67 -10.39 -6.24
C THR A 12 -12.54 -11.79 -5.63
N VAL A 13 -11.73 -12.64 -6.23
CA VAL A 13 -11.49 -14.03 -5.80
C VAL A 13 -10.10 -14.22 -5.14
N ALA A 14 -9.34 -13.13 -5.03
CA ALA A 14 -8.04 -13.13 -4.39
C ALA A 14 -8.18 -13.21 -2.86
N GLN A 15 -7.11 -13.64 -2.20
CA GLN A 15 -7.06 -13.76 -0.75
C GLN A 15 -6.34 -12.55 -0.15
N THR A 16 -7.08 -11.73 0.60
CA THR A 16 -6.48 -10.63 1.36
C THR A 16 -5.89 -11.18 2.66
N ILE A 17 -4.57 -11.05 2.81
CA ILE A 17 -3.84 -11.40 4.04
C ILE A 17 -3.80 -10.20 4.98
N ALA A 18 -3.56 -9.02 4.42
CA ALA A 18 -3.54 -7.76 5.16
C ALA A 18 -4.43 -6.72 4.47
N PRO A 19 -5.45 -6.16 5.13
CA PRO A 19 -6.32 -5.17 4.50
C PRO A 19 -5.55 -3.91 4.10
N TYR A 20 -6.10 -3.12 3.19
CA TYR A 20 -5.54 -1.80 2.90
C TYR A 20 -5.67 -0.90 4.13
N GLU A 21 -4.62 -0.12 4.42
CA GLU A 21 -4.68 0.99 5.37
C GLU A 21 -4.11 2.22 4.64
N PRO A 22 -4.76 3.39 4.76
CA PRO A 22 -4.31 4.58 4.06
C PRO A 22 -2.96 5.07 4.60
N PRO A 23 -2.14 5.73 3.76
CA PRO A 23 -0.96 6.47 4.19
C PRO A 23 -1.25 7.43 5.35
N ALA A 24 -0.50 7.28 6.45
CA ALA A 24 -0.55 8.18 7.59
C ALA A 24 0.88 8.60 8.01
N PRO A 25 1.64 9.29 7.15
CA PRO A 25 2.97 9.78 7.48
C PRO A 25 2.91 10.76 8.66
N ALA A 26 3.79 10.60 9.64
CA ALA A 26 3.82 11.47 10.82
C ALA A 26 4.31 12.89 10.47
N ASN A 27 3.80 13.90 11.18
CA ASN A 27 4.22 15.28 10.98
C ASN A 27 5.75 15.44 11.15
N GLY A 28 6.37 16.24 10.29
CA GLY A 28 7.81 16.50 10.31
C GLY A 28 8.71 15.39 9.76
N THR A 29 8.15 14.26 9.28
CA THR A 29 8.96 13.16 8.71
C THR A 29 9.20 13.26 7.20
N GLY A 30 8.64 14.30 6.56
CA GLY A 30 8.80 14.55 5.12
C GLY A 30 7.99 13.59 4.24
N LEU A 31 8.44 13.42 2.99
CA LEU A 31 7.79 12.54 2.01
C LEU A 31 8.12 11.07 2.27
N HIS A 32 7.09 10.26 2.49
CA HIS A 32 7.15 8.80 2.54
C HIS A 32 6.85 8.22 1.16
N ARG A 33 7.55 7.14 0.80
CA ARG A 33 7.31 6.39 -0.45
C ARG A 33 6.46 5.17 -0.17
N TYR A 34 5.39 5.00 -0.92
CA TYR A 34 4.49 3.85 -0.84
C TYR A 34 4.58 3.08 -2.15
N LEU A 35 5.08 1.84 -2.08
CA LEU A 35 5.33 1.00 -3.25
C LEU A 35 4.26 -0.09 -3.35
N PHE A 36 3.70 -0.23 -4.55
CA PHE A 36 2.92 -1.39 -4.96
C PHE A 36 3.83 -2.32 -5.76
N LEU A 37 3.97 -3.56 -5.31
CA LEU A 37 4.80 -4.58 -5.95
C LEU A 37 3.94 -5.79 -6.27
N VAL A 38 3.99 -6.24 -7.53
CA VAL A 38 3.29 -7.44 -8.00
C VAL A 38 4.32 -8.52 -8.28
N TYR A 39 4.12 -9.70 -7.71
CA TYR A 39 4.98 -10.86 -7.90
C TYR A 39 4.19 -11.99 -8.57
N VAL A 40 4.83 -12.74 -9.48
CA VAL A 40 4.23 -13.95 -10.06
C VAL A 40 4.39 -15.12 -9.08
N GLN A 41 3.32 -15.90 -8.88
CA GLN A 41 3.34 -17.14 -8.11
C GLN A 41 3.59 -18.35 -9.03
N PRO A 42 4.83 -18.87 -9.13
CA PRO A 42 5.17 -19.90 -10.12
C PRO A 42 4.57 -21.28 -9.80
N GLN A 43 4.36 -21.58 -8.52
CA GLN A 43 3.90 -22.88 -8.02
C GLN A 43 2.36 -22.93 -7.86
N GLY A 44 1.65 -21.90 -8.31
CA GLY A 44 0.22 -21.76 -8.12
C GLY A 44 -0.14 -21.15 -6.76
N ARG A 45 -1.22 -21.63 -6.14
CA ARG A 45 -1.76 -21.06 -4.90
C ARG A 45 -0.78 -21.27 -3.74
N VAL A 46 -0.60 -20.24 -2.92
CA VAL A 46 0.21 -20.25 -1.70
C VAL A 46 -0.66 -20.09 -0.47
N THR A 47 -0.27 -20.74 0.63
CA THR A 47 -0.83 -20.48 1.96
C THR A 47 0.20 -19.67 2.73
N CYS A 48 -0.14 -18.44 3.08
CA CYS A 48 0.73 -17.54 3.81
C CYS A 48 0.43 -17.58 5.32
N ASP A 49 1.48 -17.65 6.13
CA ASP A 49 1.37 -17.60 7.59
C ASP A 49 1.48 -16.17 8.15
N GLU A 50 1.81 -15.20 7.30
CA GLU A 50 1.87 -13.80 7.67
C GLU A 50 0.49 -13.32 8.17
N MET A 51 0.49 -12.58 9.28
CA MET A 51 -0.67 -11.86 9.80
C MET A 51 -1.87 -12.72 10.20
N GLN A 52 -1.64 -13.97 10.65
CA GLN A 52 -2.71 -14.80 11.23
C GLN A 52 -3.25 -14.27 12.58
N ASP A 53 -2.57 -13.32 13.23
CA ASP A 53 -3.03 -12.71 14.47
C ASP A 53 -3.46 -11.25 14.24
N LYS A 54 -4.68 -10.95 14.68
CA LYS A 54 -5.43 -9.71 14.44
C LYS A 54 -4.85 -8.48 15.16
N ARG A 55 -3.78 -8.66 15.93
CA ARG A 55 -3.11 -7.58 16.70
C ARG A 55 -1.85 -7.03 16.04
N PHE A 56 -1.49 -7.52 14.85
CA PHE A 56 -0.12 -7.35 14.36
C PHE A 56 0.18 -6.00 13.73
N ASN A 57 1.04 -5.31 14.47
CA ASN A 57 2.01 -4.34 14.02
C ASN A 57 2.54 -4.65 12.60
N ARG A 58 2.17 -3.82 11.62
CA ARG A 58 2.64 -3.89 10.23
C ARG A 58 4.09 -3.42 10.06
N GLU A 59 4.68 -2.91 11.14
CA GLU A 59 6.06 -2.44 11.14
C GLU A 59 7.02 -3.57 10.74
N HIS A 60 8.10 -3.19 10.06
CA HIS A 60 9.19 -4.09 9.65
C HIS A 60 8.85 -5.18 8.62
N PHE A 61 7.72 -5.10 7.92
CA PHE A 61 7.48 -5.97 6.76
C PHE A 61 8.58 -5.78 5.70
N SER A 62 9.09 -6.89 5.15
CA SER A 62 10.09 -6.90 4.09
C SER A 62 9.60 -7.69 2.89
N ALA A 63 9.24 -6.97 1.82
CA ALA A 63 8.77 -7.58 0.57
C ALA A 63 9.80 -8.56 -0.02
N THR A 64 11.10 -8.23 0.07
CA THR A 64 12.19 -9.11 -0.40
C THR A 64 12.24 -10.42 0.37
N ARG A 65 12.14 -10.39 1.71
CA ARG A 65 12.14 -11.61 2.52
C ARG A 65 10.88 -12.44 2.28
N PHE A 66 9.74 -11.78 2.11
CA PHE A 66 8.47 -12.44 1.77
C PHE A 66 8.55 -13.17 0.42
N ALA A 67 9.03 -12.49 -0.63
CA ALA A 67 9.21 -13.10 -1.95
C ALA A 67 10.21 -14.27 -1.92
N ALA A 68 11.28 -14.16 -1.14
CA ALA A 68 12.24 -15.26 -0.95
C ALA A 68 11.62 -16.47 -0.22
N LYS A 69 10.86 -16.23 0.86
CA LYS A 69 10.20 -17.28 1.66
C LYS A 69 9.25 -18.15 0.82
N TYR A 70 8.49 -17.54 -0.09
CA TYR A 70 7.52 -18.24 -0.93
C TYR A 70 8.02 -18.52 -2.36
N HIS A 71 9.33 -18.38 -2.59
CA HIS A 71 9.97 -18.70 -3.87
C HIS A 71 9.35 -17.98 -5.08
N PHE A 72 9.04 -16.68 -4.94
CA PHE A 72 8.63 -15.81 -6.05
C PHE A 72 9.86 -15.38 -6.87
N ASN A 73 10.57 -16.38 -7.37
CA ASN A 73 11.89 -16.30 -7.98
C ASN A 73 11.89 -15.69 -9.38
N LYS A 74 10.73 -15.53 -10.02
CA LYS A 74 10.58 -14.70 -11.23
C LYS A 74 10.78 -13.21 -10.98
N GLY A 75 10.82 -12.79 -9.72
CA GLY A 75 10.97 -11.38 -9.36
C GLY A 75 9.65 -10.61 -9.44
N ILE A 76 9.78 -9.30 -9.54
CA ILE A 76 8.65 -8.36 -9.61
C ILE A 76 8.16 -8.31 -11.06
N GLU A 77 6.89 -8.64 -11.29
CA GLU A 77 6.22 -8.52 -12.60
C GLU A 77 5.92 -7.06 -12.93
N SER A 78 5.50 -6.30 -11.92
CA SER A 78 5.12 -4.90 -12.08
C SER A 78 5.30 -4.16 -10.77
N ALA A 79 5.65 -2.89 -10.88
CA ALA A 79 5.77 -1.99 -9.74
C ALA A 79 5.16 -0.64 -10.07
N ASN A 80 4.57 -0.02 -9.06
CA ASN A 80 4.18 1.38 -9.09
C ASN A 80 4.44 1.98 -7.71
N PHE A 81 4.51 3.29 -7.60
CA PHE A 81 4.62 3.94 -6.31
C PHE A 81 4.01 5.34 -6.33
N PHE A 82 3.79 5.86 -5.14
CA PHE A 82 3.50 7.28 -4.94
C PHE A 82 4.19 7.77 -3.68
N GLN A 83 4.12 9.07 -3.46
CA GLN A 83 4.64 9.72 -2.26
C GLN A 83 3.52 10.44 -1.53
N SER A 84 3.60 10.44 -0.21
CA SER A 84 2.69 11.20 0.65
C SER A 84 3.49 11.80 1.81
N GLU A 85 3.06 12.97 2.26
CA GLU A 85 3.57 13.63 3.47
C GLU A 85 2.38 14.01 4.36
N HIS A 86 2.66 14.36 5.61
CA HIS A 86 1.64 14.77 6.55
C HIS A 86 0.91 16.01 6.01
N TYR A 87 -0.41 15.91 5.85
CA TYR A 87 -1.24 17.04 5.48
C TYR A 87 -1.60 17.86 6.72
N ASP A 88 -1.35 19.17 6.66
CA ASP A 88 -1.65 20.10 7.75
C ASP A 88 -2.90 20.92 7.39
N TRP A 89 -4.04 20.52 7.95
CA TRP A 89 -5.34 21.14 7.70
C TRP A 89 -5.36 22.64 8.08
N SER A 90 -4.56 23.06 9.07
CA SER A 90 -4.52 24.44 9.56
C SER A 90 -4.11 25.45 8.48
N LYS A 91 -3.49 24.97 7.39
CA LYS A 91 -3.06 25.78 6.24
C LYS A 91 -4.22 26.20 5.33
N HIS A 92 -5.41 25.60 5.47
CA HIS A 92 -6.57 25.87 4.63
C HIS A 92 -7.68 26.69 5.33
N VAL A 93 -7.52 27.00 6.62
CA VAL A 93 -8.53 27.67 7.46
C VAL A 93 -8.60 29.20 7.24
N ASN A 94 -8.08 29.70 6.13
CA ASN A 94 -8.22 31.11 5.73
C ASN A 94 -9.18 31.31 4.54
N VAL A 95 -9.95 30.29 4.16
CA VAL A 95 -10.97 30.41 3.11
C VAL A 95 -12.32 30.03 3.70
N THR A 96 -13.07 31.11 3.99
CA THR A 96 -14.51 31.21 4.25
C THR A 96 -15.11 30.40 5.40
N GLU A 97 -15.55 31.15 6.42
CA GLU A 97 -16.72 30.81 7.23
C GLU A 97 -17.85 30.29 6.33
N ASP A 98 -18.59 29.32 6.85
CA ASP A 98 -19.82 28.71 6.32
C ASP A 98 -19.67 27.57 5.30
N SER A 99 -19.44 26.36 5.80
CA SER A 99 -20.38 25.23 5.62
C SER A 99 -19.89 23.98 6.35
N ASP A 100 -20.72 23.48 7.28
CA ASP A 100 -20.54 22.25 8.07
C ASP A 100 -20.62 20.97 7.21
N GLU A 101 -19.65 20.75 6.31
CA GLU A 101 -19.43 19.44 5.70
C GLU A 101 -17.99 18.99 5.98
N GLU A 102 -17.86 18.09 6.96
CA GLU A 102 -16.62 17.39 7.31
C GLU A 102 -16.30 16.37 6.20
N GLU A 103 -15.86 16.85 5.04
CA GLU A 103 -15.21 15.99 4.06
C GLU A 103 -13.76 15.75 4.52
N ASP A 104 -13.44 14.50 4.85
CA ASP A 104 -12.06 14.04 5.03
C ASP A 104 -11.32 14.13 3.68
N ILE A 105 -10.82 15.32 3.34
CA ILE A 105 -10.09 15.54 2.09
C ILE A 105 -8.66 14.99 2.24
N TYR A 106 -8.48 13.70 1.98
CA TYR A 106 -7.14 13.10 1.81
C TYR A 106 -6.53 13.56 0.47
N THR A 107 -5.99 14.78 0.41
CA THR A 107 -5.24 15.20 -0.79
C THR A 107 -3.85 14.55 -0.76
N THR A 108 -3.70 13.41 -1.45
CA THR A 108 -2.38 12.86 -1.75
C THR A 108 -1.86 13.53 -3.01
N ARG A 109 -0.73 14.22 -2.92
CA ARG A 109 0.01 14.68 -4.11
C ARG A 109 0.72 13.48 -4.73
N THR A 110 -0.03 12.73 -5.54
CA THR A 110 0.44 11.50 -6.19
C THR A 110 1.33 11.84 -7.38
N TYR A 111 2.63 11.62 -7.24
CA TYR A 111 3.55 11.58 -8.38
C TYR A 111 3.60 10.16 -8.93
N PHE A 112 3.09 9.95 -10.14
CA PHE A 112 3.24 8.69 -10.85
C PHE A 112 4.56 8.70 -11.63
N SER A 113 5.38 7.67 -11.45
CA SER A 113 6.42 7.35 -12.44
C SER A 113 6.32 5.88 -12.80
N SER A 114 6.04 5.61 -14.06
CA SER A 114 6.07 4.26 -14.63
C SER A 114 7.49 3.90 -15.03
N PHE A 115 7.97 2.73 -14.58
CA PHE A 115 9.15 2.08 -15.14
C PHE A 115 8.66 0.90 -15.97
N HIS A 116 8.89 0.96 -17.28
CA HIS A 116 8.79 -0.20 -18.14
C HIS A 116 10.20 -0.80 -18.26
N GLY A 117 10.34 -2.07 -17.89
CA GLY A 117 11.54 -2.88 -18.09
C GLY A 117 11.42 -3.78 -19.31
#